data_AF-A0A4C1W8H2-F1
#
_entry.id   AF-A0A4C1W8H2-F1
#
_cell.length_a   1.000
_cell.length_b   1.000
_cell.length_c   1.000
_cell.angle_alpha   90.00
_cell.angle_beta   90.00
_cell.angle_gamma   90.00
#
_symmetry.space_group_name_H-M   'P 1'
#
loop_
_entity.id
_entity.type
_entity.pdbx_description
1 polymer ?
#
loop_
_entity_poly.entity_id
_entity_poly.type
_entity_poly.pdbx_seq_one_letter_code
_entity_poly.pdbx_strand_id
1 'polypeptide(L)'
;MAPRKLAVSLLRYNLLASNLDKLNDLSKVASPNEEGVQNFKIRYADLENIYNDFVEKHVEIESLSTPEEFDSESHQKKYDFYTNLYYGIKRKYAELVPDQTSVSL
;
A
#
# COMPACT_ATOMS: atom_id res chain seq x y z
N MET A 1 2.93 -4.33 -28.43
CA MET A 1 3.81 -4.19 -27.24
C MET A 1 3.04 -4.10 -25.92
N ALA A 2 1.83 -3.55 -25.89
CA ALA A 2 1.02 -3.37 -24.67
C ALA A 2 0.71 -4.65 -23.84
N PRO A 3 0.38 -5.82 -24.44
CA PRO A 3 -0.09 -6.98 -23.64
C PRO A 3 0.96 -7.55 -22.67
N ARG A 4 2.23 -7.59 -23.09
CA ARG A 4 3.33 -8.07 -22.23
C ARG A 4 3.63 -7.09 -21.09
N LYS A 5 3.51 -5.78 -21.34
CA LYS A 5 3.73 -4.75 -20.31
C LYS A 5 2.63 -4.80 -19.26
N LEU A 6 1.37 -4.89 -19.69
CA LEU A 6 0.20 -5.04 -18.81
C LEU A 6 0.33 -6.28 -17.91
N ALA A 7 0.70 -7.43 -18.47
CA ALA A 7 0.88 -8.66 -17.69
C ALA A 7 1.97 -8.53 -16.60
N VAL A 8 3.09 -7.87 -16.90
CA VAL A 8 4.16 -7.63 -15.92
C VAL A 8 3.71 -6.66 -14.83
N SER A 9 3.00 -5.59 -15.20
CA SER A 9 2.47 -4.63 -14.23
C SER A 9 1.45 -5.28 -13.31
N LEU A 10 0.57 -6.15 -13.81
CA LEU A 10 -0.38 -6.93 -13.00
C LEU A 10 0.30 -7.88 -12.02
N LEU A 11 1.34 -8.59 -12.46
CA LEU A 11 2.15 -9.45 -11.59
C LEU A 11 2.77 -8.64 -10.44
N ARG A 12 3.37 -7.48 -10.74
CA ARG A 12 3.96 -6.60 -9.73
C ARG A 12 2.91 -6.03 -8.79
N TYR A 13 1.78 -5.58 -9.31
CA TYR A 13 0.66 -5.09 -8.50
C TYR A 13 0.17 -6.13 -7.49
N ASN A 14 0.00 -7.37 -7.93
CA ASN A 14 -0.41 -8.47 -7.06
C ASN A 14 0.64 -8.83 -6.00
N LEU A 15 1.93 -8.74 -6.33
CA LEU A 15 3.01 -8.92 -5.36
C LEU A 15 3.01 -7.84 -4.29
N LEU A 16 2.84 -6.57 -4.70
CA LEU A 16 2.80 -5.41 -3.80
C LEU A 16 1.58 -5.51 -2.86
N ALA A 17 0.41 -5.86 -3.39
CA ALA A 17 -0.78 -6.15 -2.59
C ALA A 17 -0.51 -7.20 -1.49
N SER A 18 0.14 -8.33 -1.84
CA SER A 18 0.49 -9.36 -0.86
C SER A 18 1.51 -8.88 0.18
N ASN A 19 2.41 -7.98 -0.18
CA ASN A 19 3.35 -7.39 0.77
C ASN A 19 2.65 -6.41 1.74
N LEU A 20 1.66 -5.65 1.26
CA LEU A 20 0.83 -4.80 2.11
C LEU A 20 0.08 -5.63 3.17
N ASP A 21 -0.46 -6.80 2.83
CA ASP A 21 -1.10 -7.70 3.80
C ASP A 21 -0.15 -8.13 4.92
N LYS A 22 1.07 -8.56 4.54
CA LYS A 22 2.08 -8.99 5.52
C LYS A 22 2.50 -7.86 6.45
N LEU A 23 2.72 -6.66 5.90
CA LEU A 23 3.12 -5.50 6.70
C LEU A 23 1.99 -5.04 7.63
N ASN A 24 0.74 -5.09 7.15
CA ASN A 24 -0.42 -4.82 7.98
C ASN A 24 -0.50 -5.77 9.17
N ASP A 25 -0.34 -7.07 8.96
CA ASP A 25 -0.39 -8.04 10.06
C ASP A 25 0.75 -7.83 11.06
N LEU A 26 1.97 -7.53 10.59
CA LEU A 26 3.09 -7.18 11.46
C LEU A 26 2.82 -5.89 12.27
N SER A 27 2.14 -4.90 11.68
CA SER A 27 1.81 -3.62 12.33
C SER A 27 0.76 -3.76 13.45
N LYS A 28 -0.07 -4.81 13.42
CA LYS A 28 -1.08 -5.10 14.44
C LYS A 28 -0.47 -5.65 15.73
N VAL A 29 0.71 -6.29 15.65
CA VAL A 29 1.37 -6.96 16.79
C VAL A 29 2.18 -5.97 17.65
N ALA A 30 2.36 -4.72 17.22
CA ALA A 30 3.14 -3.73 17.94
C ALA A 30 2.57 -3.46 19.36
N SER A 31 3.37 -3.81 20.38
CA SER A 31 3.13 -3.45 21.78
C SER A 31 3.25 -1.93 21.96
N PRO A 32 2.48 -1.28 22.85
CA PRO A 32 2.55 0.16 23.08
C PRO A 32 3.81 0.62 23.83
N ASN A 33 4.76 -0.27 24.13
CA ASN A 33 6.03 0.09 24.73
C ASN A 33 6.99 0.72 23.70
N GLU A 34 8.08 1.33 24.17
CA GLU A 34 9.03 2.07 23.33
C GLU A 34 9.60 1.22 22.17
N GLU A 35 9.97 -0.03 22.46
CA GLU A 35 10.44 -0.99 21.45
C GLU A 35 9.38 -1.28 20.38
N GLY A 36 8.13 -1.47 20.79
CA GLY A 36 7.02 -1.69 19.87
C GLY A 36 6.70 -0.48 19.01
N VAL A 37 6.81 0.74 19.56
CA VAL A 37 6.68 1.99 18.79
C VAL A 37 7.80 2.14 17.76
N GLN A 38 9.05 1.84 18.12
CA GLN A 38 10.17 1.88 17.16
C GLN A 38 10.03 0.83 16.06
N ASN A 39 9.63 -0.40 16.41
CA ASN A 39 9.31 -1.44 15.43
C ASN A 39 8.17 -1.00 14.50
N PHE A 40 7.13 -0.37 15.03
CA PHE A 40 6.03 0.16 14.23
C PHE A 40 6.52 1.25 13.26
N LYS A 41 7.44 2.14 13.68
CA LYS A 41 8.03 3.17 12.80
C LYS A 41 8.77 2.58 11.60
N ILE A 42 9.63 1.59 11.84
CA ILE A 42 10.39 0.93 10.78
C ILE A 42 9.43 0.29 9.78
N ARG A 43 8.44 -0.46 10.27
CA ARG A 43 7.44 -1.12 9.43
C ARG A 43 6.53 -0.14 8.69
N TYR A 44 6.25 1.02 9.28
CA TYR A 44 5.48 2.07 8.62
C TYR A 44 6.24 2.66 7.42
N ALA A 45 7.56 2.88 7.55
CA ALA A 45 8.37 3.32 6.42
C ALA A 45 8.41 2.28 5.28
N ASP A 46 8.55 1.00 5.61
CA ASP A 46 8.45 -0.09 4.62
C ASP A 46 7.08 -0.07 3.91
N LEU A 47 5.99 0.11 4.69
CA LEU A 47 4.62 0.15 4.21
C LEU A 47 4.40 1.33 3.26
N GLU A 48 4.89 2.52 3.60
CA GLU A 48 4.73 3.71 2.77
C GLU A 48 5.39 3.54 1.40
N ASN A 49 6.61 2.99 1.36
CA ASN A 49 7.28 2.70 0.10
C ASN A 49 6.51 1.70 -0.76
N ILE A 50 6.06 0.58 -0.16
CA ILE A 50 5.31 -0.45 -0.88
C ILE A 50 3.94 0.08 -1.34
N TYR A 51 3.29 0.93 -0.55
CA TYR A 51 2.02 1.54 -0.92
C TYR A 51 2.19 2.52 -2.09
N ASN A 52 3.23 3.36 -2.08
CA ASN A 52 3.51 4.26 -3.20
C ASN A 52 3.74 3.47 -4.50
N ASP A 53 4.56 2.41 -4.46
CA ASP A 53 4.76 1.52 -5.61
C ASP A 53 3.45 0.85 -6.07
N PHE A 54 2.59 0.47 -5.12
CA PHE A 54 1.29 -0.14 -5.42
C PHE A 54 0.37 0.83 -6.16
N VAL A 55 0.30 2.08 -5.72
CA VAL A 55 -0.48 3.15 -6.38
C VAL A 55 0.07 3.42 -7.78
N GLU A 56 1.39 3.54 -7.94
CA GLU A 56 2.00 3.73 -9.26
C GLU A 56 1.66 2.60 -10.22
N LYS A 57 1.66 1.34 -9.75
CA LYS A 57 1.31 0.19 -10.58
C LYS A 57 -0.17 0.15 -10.93
N HIS A 58 -1.06 0.59 -10.03
CA HIS A 58 -2.48 0.75 -10.33
C HIS A 58 -2.69 1.70 -11.51
N VAL A 59 -2.13 2.91 -11.43
CA VAL A 59 -2.24 3.93 -12.48
C VAL A 59 -1.61 3.43 -13.80
N GLU A 60 -0.47 2.73 -13.72
CA GLU A 60 0.14 2.14 -14.91
C GLU A 60 -0.79 1.12 -15.59
N ILE A 61 -1.46 0.25 -14.82
CA ILE A 61 -2.40 -0.74 -15.35
C ILE A 61 -3.60 -0.05 -16.01
N GLU A 62 -4.19 0.95 -15.37
CA GLU A 62 -5.29 1.73 -15.94
C GLU A 62 -4.89 2.41 -17.26
N SER A 63 -3.65 2.91 -17.35
CA SER A 63 -3.14 3.52 -18.59
C SER A 63 -2.88 2.53 -19.74
N LEU A 64 -2.69 1.24 -19.40
CA LEU A 64 -2.32 0.19 -20.35
C LEU A 64 -3.49 -0.72 -20.74
N SER A 65 -4.58 -0.69 -19.97
CA SER A 65 -5.73 -1.57 -20.15
C SER A 65 -6.83 -0.90 -20.99
N THR A 66 -7.54 -1.71 -21.76
CA THR A 66 -8.81 -1.31 -22.36
C THR A 66 -9.96 -1.86 -21.49
N PRO A 67 -11.12 -1.18 -21.42
CA PRO A 67 -12.26 -1.65 -20.62
C PRO A 67 -12.76 -3.05 -20.98
N GLU A 68 -12.48 -3.51 -22.21
CA GLU A 68 -12.93 -4.80 -22.75
C GLU A 68 -11.97 -5.96 -22.39
N GLU A 69 -10.72 -5.65 -22.05
CA GLU A 69 -9.66 -6.63 -21.78
C GLU A 69 -9.37 -6.80 -20.28
N PHE A 70 -10.02 -6.01 -19.43
CA PHE A 70 -9.66 -5.88 -18.02
C PHE A 70 -10.87 -5.74 -17.10
N ASP A 71 -10.93 -6.57 -16.05
CA ASP A 71 -11.92 -6.45 -14.98
C ASP A 71 -11.58 -5.25 -14.09
N SER A 72 -11.95 -4.07 -14.59
CA SER A 72 -11.75 -2.78 -13.95
C SER A 72 -12.45 -2.69 -12.60
N GLU A 73 -13.61 -3.33 -12.44
CA GLU A 73 -14.36 -3.32 -11.18
C GLU A 73 -13.59 -4.07 -10.08
N SER A 74 -13.11 -5.27 -10.38
CA SER A 74 -12.29 -6.05 -9.44
C SER A 74 -10.98 -5.34 -9.11
N HIS A 75 -10.35 -4.70 -10.10
CA HIS A 75 -9.12 -3.95 -9.89
C HIS A 75 -9.31 -2.74 -8.99
N GLN A 76 -10.38 -1.96 -9.22
CA GLN A 76 -10.73 -0.81 -8.40
C GLN A 76 -11.04 -1.23 -6.96
N LYS A 77 -11.86 -2.28 -6.77
CA LYS A 77 -12.17 -2.82 -5.43
C LYS A 77 -10.90 -3.21 -4.67
N LYS A 78 -9.93 -3.81 -5.36
CA LYS A 78 -8.64 -4.17 -4.76
C LYS A 78 -7.85 -2.92 -4.38
N TYR A 79 -7.80 -1.91 -5.24
CA TYR A 79 -7.15 -0.63 -4.94
C TYR A 79 -7.77 0.06 -3.73
N ASP A 80 -9.11 0.16 -3.68
CA ASP A 80 -9.84 0.78 -2.59
C ASP A 80 -9.58 0.08 -1.26
N PHE A 81 -9.55 -1.26 -1.25
CA PHE A 81 -9.24 -2.04 -0.06
C PHE A 81 -7.87 -1.70 0.53
N TYR A 82 -6.81 -1.76 -0.28
CA TYR A 82 -5.45 -1.50 0.20
C TYR A 82 -5.18 -0.03 0.51
N THR A 83 -5.84 0.88 -0.20
CA THR A 83 -5.82 2.31 0.11
C THR A 83 -6.44 2.59 1.48
N ASN A 84 -7.63 2.05 1.75
CA ASN A 84 -8.26 2.19 3.07
C ASN A 84 -7.42 1.57 4.19
N LEU A 85 -6.79 0.42 3.91
CA LEU A 85 -5.87 -0.22 4.84
C LEU A 85 -4.68 0.68 5.20
N TYR A 86 -3.98 1.21 4.18
CA TYR A 86 -2.84 2.11 4.38
C TYR A 86 -3.24 3.34 5.21
N TYR A 87 -4.35 4.02 4.87
CA TYR A 87 -4.80 5.19 5.62
C TYR A 87 -5.27 4.86 7.05
N GLY A 88 -5.77 3.65 7.29
CA GLY A 88 -6.00 3.13 8.64
C GLY A 88 -4.71 3.07 9.45
N ILE A 89 -3.66 2.47 8.88
CA ILE A 89 -2.35 2.33 9.55
C ILE A 89 -1.67 3.70 9.71
N LYS A 90 -1.76 4.58 8.71
CA LYS A 90 -1.23 5.97 8.76
C LYS A 90 -1.82 6.77 9.91
N ARG A 91 -3.13 6.64 10.17
CA ARG A 91 -3.77 7.28 11.33
C ARG A 91 -3.20 6.74 12.64
N LYS A 92 -3.09 5.42 12.78
CA LYS A 92 -2.46 4.78 13.95
C LYS A 92 -1.00 5.23 14.13
N TYR A 93 -0.24 5.39 13.03
CA TYR A 93 1.12 5.92 13.08
C TYR A 93 1.16 7.33 13.67
N ALA A 94 0.29 8.23 13.18
CA ALA A 94 0.21 9.60 13.68
C ALA A 94 -0.16 9.66 15.17
N GLU A 95 -1.01 8.75 15.65
CA GLU A 95 -1.36 8.63 17.08
C GLU A 95 -0.17 8.16 17.95
N LEU A 96 0.62 7.21 17.45
CA LEU A 96 1.78 6.64 18.17
C LEU A 96 3.04 7.52 18.05
N VAL A 97 3.11 8.38 17.04
CA VAL A 97 4.27 9.22 16.72
C VAL A 97 3.83 10.66 16.41
N PRO A 98 3.24 11.38 17.39
CA PRO A 98 2.62 12.68 17.15
C PRO A 98 3.63 13.78 16.76
N ASP A 99 4.89 13.68 17.21
CA ASP A 99 5.93 14.70 17.00
C ASP A 99 6.54 14.71 15.58
N GLN A 100 6.21 13.75 14.71
CA GLN A 100 6.73 13.70 13.33
C GLN A 100 5.73 14.17 12.26
N THR A 101 4.46 14.41 12.62
CA THR A 101 3.43 14.93 11.70
C THR A 101 3.51 16.45 11.46
N SER A 102 4.49 17.13 12.05
CA SER A 102 4.66 18.59 11.97
C SER A 102 5.46 19.09 10.77
N VAL A 103 5.64 18.29 9.71
CA VAL A 103 6.33 18.75 8.50
C VAL A 103 5.40 18.71 7.29
N SER A 104 4.90 19.92 7.00
CA SER A 104 4.42 20.44 5.70
C SER A 104 3.04 20.00 5.21
N LEU A 105 2.04 20.81 5.60
CA LEU A 105 0.95 21.26 4.72
C LEU A 105 1.53 22.05 3.52
#